data_AF-A0A139TQJ4-F1
#
_entry.id   AF-A0A139TQJ4-F1
#
_cell.length_a   1.000
_cell.length_b   1.000
_cell.length_c   1.000
_cell.angle_alpha   90.00
_cell.angle_beta   90.00
_cell.angle_gamma   90.00
#
_symmetry.space_group_name_H-M   'P 1'
#
loop_
_entity.id
_entity.type
_entity.pdbx_description
1 polymer ?
#
loop_
_entity_poly.entity_id
_entity_poly.type
_entity_poly.pdbx_seq_one_letter_code
_entity_poly.pdbx_strand_id
1 'polypeptide(L)'
;MGNEQAGGPSCFREIESYARLKLDEHGLHDWQFGWDRARRRLGVCRLQEKSITLSIHFVRANLEAPHEIRDTVLHEIAHALAWVRHGERTHGPLWKRICREIGAVPRAAARQDAIRVTTYKYILRLKTTGEIVAKYHRRPAFAKHLKRLALKNRPETLGQLALEPYENE
;
A
#
# COMPACT_ATOMS: atom_id res chain seq x y z
N MET A 1 10.66 10.34 -27.99
CA MET A 1 10.07 10.91 -26.76
C MET A 1 9.70 9.73 -25.89
N GLY A 2 10.52 9.47 -24.87
CA GLY A 2 10.58 8.20 -24.16
C GLY A 2 9.43 8.01 -23.17
N ASN A 3 8.91 6.80 -23.17
CA ASN A 3 7.73 6.31 -22.47
C ASN A 3 7.90 6.34 -20.94
N GLU A 4 6.84 6.75 -20.24
CA GLU A 4 6.72 6.81 -18.78
C GLU A 4 6.96 5.44 -18.13
N GLN A 5 7.83 5.42 -17.12
CA GLN A 5 8.23 4.21 -16.41
C GLN A 5 7.12 3.72 -15.47
N ALA A 6 6.64 2.51 -15.73
CA ALA A 6 5.71 1.77 -14.89
C ALA A 6 6.40 1.27 -13.59
N GLY A 7 5.86 1.67 -12.44
CA GLY A 7 5.91 1.05 -11.11
C GLY A 7 6.98 -0.01 -10.78
N GLY A 8 8.25 0.38 -10.76
CA GLY A 8 9.38 -0.36 -10.17
C GLY A 8 9.95 0.32 -8.90
N PRO A 9 11.14 -0.06 -8.38
CA PRO A 9 11.78 0.32 -7.09
C PRO A 9 11.70 1.80 -6.59
N SER A 10 11.24 2.73 -7.42
CA SER A 10 10.92 4.12 -7.08
C SER A 10 9.93 4.24 -5.92
N CYS A 11 8.81 3.48 -5.95
CA CYS A 11 7.74 3.70 -4.97
C CYS A 11 8.16 3.40 -3.52
N PHE A 12 8.92 2.31 -3.31
CA PHE A 12 9.45 1.98 -1.98
C PHE A 12 10.41 3.07 -1.47
N ARG A 13 11.29 3.57 -2.35
CA ARG A 13 12.22 4.66 -2.03
C ARG A 13 11.48 5.96 -1.72
N GLU A 14 10.39 6.25 -2.43
CA GLU A 14 9.55 7.42 -2.16
C GLU A 14 8.88 7.33 -0.78
N ILE A 15 8.43 6.14 -0.38
CA ILE A 15 7.86 5.93 0.96
C ILE A 15 8.94 6.06 2.04
N GLU A 16 10.14 5.50 1.82
CA GLU A 16 11.28 5.68 2.72
C GLU A 16 11.65 7.16 2.88
N SER A 17 11.71 7.89 1.76
CA SER A 17 12.03 9.32 1.75
C SER A 17 10.95 10.13 2.48
N TYR A 18 9.68 9.80 2.25
CA TYR A 18 8.56 10.41 2.96
C TYR A 18 8.60 10.13 4.47
N ALA A 19 8.85 8.88 4.87
CA ALA A 19 8.95 8.51 6.28
C ALA A 19 10.12 9.21 6.97
N ARG A 20 11.29 9.26 6.32
CA ARG A 20 12.47 9.98 6.82
C ARG A 20 12.16 11.46 7.01
N LEU A 21 11.61 12.12 5.98
CA LEU A 21 11.20 13.52 6.03
C LEU A 21 10.28 13.78 7.22
N LYS A 22 9.25 12.96 7.42
CA LYS A 22 8.28 13.13 8.51
C LYS A 22 8.86 12.86 9.89
N LEU A 23 9.77 11.90 10.02
CA LEU A 23 10.50 11.70 11.28
C LEU A 23 11.33 12.96 11.61
N ASP A 24 12.01 13.54 10.63
CA ASP A 24 12.84 14.72 10.84
C ASP A 24 12.02 15.99 11.13
N GLU A 25 10.93 16.22 10.40
CA GLU A 25 9.99 17.32 10.66
C GLU A 25 9.44 17.31 12.10
N HIS A 26 9.34 16.13 12.71
CA HIS A 26 8.81 15.96 14.06
C HIS A 26 9.88 15.72 15.14
N GLY A 27 11.17 15.92 14.82
CA GLY A 27 12.27 15.84 15.77
C GLY A 27 12.67 14.42 16.18
N LEU A 28 12.25 13.40 15.44
CA LEU A 28 12.59 11.99 15.66
C LEU A 28 13.85 11.59 14.87
N HIS A 29 14.92 12.35 15.03
CA HIS A 29 16.16 12.20 14.23
C HIS A 29 16.89 10.88 14.50
N ASP A 30 16.81 10.35 15.72
CA ASP A 30 17.41 9.07 16.12
C ASP A 30 16.48 7.88 15.89
N TRP A 31 15.29 8.09 15.33
CA TRP A 31 14.38 7.03 14.96
C TRP A 31 14.63 6.53 13.55
N GLN A 32 14.42 5.23 13.34
CA GLN A 32 14.65 4.56 12.07
C GLN A 32 13.34 4.15 11.39
N PHE A 33 13.34 4.19 10.06
CA PHE A 33 12.29 3.60 9.24
C PHE A 33 12.79 2.31 8.59
N GLY A 34 11.92 1.31 8.45
CA GLY A 34 12.26 0.09 7.73
C GLY A 34 11.07 -0.74 7.26
N TRP A 35 11.38 -1.92 6.77
CA TRP A 35 10.40 -2.84 6.20
C TRP A 35 10.34 -4.14 6.97
N ASP A 36 9.14 -4.72 7.06
CA ASP A 36 8.95 -6.08 7.55
C ASP A 36 8.03 -6.91 6.65
N ARG A 37 7.89 -8.20 6.98
CA ARG A 37 7.10 -9.17 6.21
C ARG A 37 5.78 -9.53 6.90
N ALA A 38 5.23 -8.67 7.75
CA ALA A 38 4.00 -8.97 8.47
C ALA A 38 2.82 -9.13 7.50
N ARG A 39 2.02 -10.18 7.69
CA ARG A 39 0.86 -10.48 6.83
C ARG A 39 -0.48 -10.00 7.37
N ARG A 40 -0.50 -9.47 8.61
CA ARG A 40 -1.74 -9.15 9.35
C ARG A 40 -1.76 -7.76 10.01
N ARG A 41 -0.66 -7.00 9.94
CA ARG A 41 -0.59 -5.60 10.38
C ARG A 41 0.03 -4.71 9.29
N LEU A 42 -0.38 -3.44 9.24
CA LEU A 42 0.08 -2.47 8.24
C LEU A 42 1.48 -1.95 8.57
N GLY A 43 1.64 -1.48 9.81
CA GLY A 43 2.89 -0.98 10.36
C GLY A 43 3.08 -1.43 11.80
N VAL A 44 4.17 -0.99 12.41
CA VAL A 44 4.40 -1.07 13.86
C VAL A 44 5.43 -0.03 14.28
N CYS A 45 5.15 0.65 15.38
CA CYS A 45 6.09 1.45 16.15
C CYS A 45 6.74 0.62 17.27
N ARG A 46 8.06 0.53 17.24
CA ARG A 46 8.90 -0.21 18.18
C ARG A 46 9.65 0.78 19.08
N LEU A 47 9.08 1.02 20.26
CA LEU A 47 9.51 2.09 21.15
C LEU A 47 10.94 1.89 21.71
N GLN A 48 11.32 0.65 22.01
CA GLN A 48 12.64 0.36 22.60
C GLN A 48 13.76 0.52 21.57
N GLU A 49 13.48 0.09 20.34
CA GLU A 49 14.40 0.13 19.21
C GLU A 49 14.38 1.48 18.48
N LYS A 50 13.49 2.41 18.89
CA LYS A 50 13.23 3.67 18.20
C LYS A 50 13.06 3.48 16.70
N SER A 51 12.19 2.54 16.32
CA SER A 51 11.98 2.22 14.91
C SER A 51 10.52 2.10 14.55
N ILE A 52 10.21 2.42 13.30
CA ILE A 52 8.91 2.24 12.67
C ILE A 52 9.11 1.35 11.46
N THR A 53 8.30 0.31 11.33
CA THR A 53 8.33 -0.54 10.14
C THR A 53 6.95 -0.66 9.50
N LEU A 54 6.91 -0.64 8.17
CA LEU A 54 5.72 -1.02 7.40
C LEU A 54 5.87 -2.42 6.80
N SER A 55 4.75 -3.10 6.60
CA SER A 55 4.71 -4.38 5.89
C SER A 55 4.89 -4.17 4.39
N ILE A 56 5.84 -4.89 3.79
CA ILE A 56 6.00 -4.92 2.33
C ILE A 56 4.74 -5.44 1.63
N HIS A 57 3.99 -6.34 2.28
CA HIS A 57 2.77 -6.90 1.72
C HIS A 57 1.64 -5.87 1.71
N PHE A 58 1.55 -5.04 2.76
CA PHE A 58 0.63 -3.92 2.81
C PHE A 58 0.94 -2.91 1.70
N VAL A 59 2.19 -2.46 1.58
CA VAL A 59 2.56 -1.46 0.56
C VAL A 59 2.29 -1.97 -0.85
N ARG A 60 2.70 -3.20 -1.18
CA ARG A 60 2.43 -3.80 -2.50
C ARG A 60 0.94 -3.88 -2.82
N ALA A 61 0.11 -4.14 -1.82
CA ALA A 61 -1.33 -4.23 -2.00
C ALA A 61 -2.02 -2.87 -2.21
N ASN A 62 -1.37 -1.78 -1.83
CA ASN A 62 -1.94 -0.43 -1.80
C ASN A 62 -1.13 0.58 -2.65
N LEU A 63 -0.38 0.12 -3.67
CA LEU A 63 0.40 1.01 -4.55
C LEU A 63 -0.48 2.06 -5.25
N GLU A 64 -1.73 1.71 -5.58
CA GLU A 64 -2.71 2.63 -6.17
C GLU A 64 -3.41 3.53 -5.13
N ALA A 65 -3.06 3.39 -3.84
CA ALA A 65 -3.64 4.13 -2.72
C ALA A 65 -2.55 4.78 -1.84
N PRO A 66 -1.74 5.71 -2.40
CA PRO A 66 -0.59 6.30 -1.70
C PRO A 66 -0.99 7.04 -0.41
N HIS A 67 -2.22 7.52 -0.31
CA HIS A 67 -2.73 8.19 0.89
C HIS A 67 -2.87 7.22 2.08
N GLU A 68 -3.31 5.97 1.88
CA GLU A 68 -3.40 4.96 2.95
C GLU A 68 -2.00 4.57 3.47
N ILE A 69 -1.01 4.50 2.57
CA ILE A 69 0.40 4.23 2.94
C ILE A 69 0.97 5.39 3.76
N ARG A 70 0.80 6.63 3.29
CA ARG A 70 1.27 7.83 3.99
C ARG A 70 0.59 8.00 5.35
N ASP A 71 -0.71 7.74 5.44
CA ASP A 71 -1.44 7.75 6.72
C ASP A 71 -0.91 6.70 7.69
N THR A 72 -0.60 5.49 7.21
CA THR A 72 0.02 4.45 8.04
C THR A 72 1.40 4.88 8.57
N VAL A 73 2.23 5.54 7.75
CA VAL A 73 3.51 6.11 8.23
C VAL A 73 3.26 7.11 9.35
N LEU A 74 2.33 8.06 9.16
CA LEU A 74 2.01 9.05 10.17
C LEU A 74 1.38 8.42 11.43
N HIS A 75 0.58 7.36 11.29
CA HIS A 75 0.02 6.61 12.42
C HIS A 75 1.11 6.09 13.36
N GLU A 76 2.14 5.46 12.79
CA GLU A 76 3.25 4.92 13.58
C GLU A 76 4.13 6.05 14.15
N ILE A 77 4.30 7.16 13.43
CA ILE A 77 4.98 8.36 13.95
C ILE A 77 4.20 8.98 15.11
N ALA A 78 2.87 8.99 15.05
CA ALA A 78 2.02 9.46 16.15
C ALA A 78 2.22 8.61 17.41
N HIS A 79 2.44 7.29 17.30
CA HIS A 79 2.81 6.46 18.46
C HIS A 79 4.16 6.85 19.04
N ALA A 80 5.18 7.06 18.19
CA ALA A 80 6.49 7.50 18.64
C ALA A 80 6.40 8.84 19.40
N LEU A 81 5.67 9.82 18.84
CA LEU A 81 5.48 11.13 19.46
C LEU A 81 4.65 11.07 20.74
N ALA A 82 3.58 10.26 20.77
CA ALA A 82 2.75 10.09 21.97
C ALA A 82 3.58 9.50 23.13
N TRP A 83 4.47 8.56 22.82
CA TRP A 83 5.41 8.02 23.78
C TRP A 83 6.46 9.05 24.22
N VAL A 84 7.17 9.68 23.28
CA VAL A 84 8.26 10.63 23.59
C VAL A 84 7.77 11.85 24.37
N ARG A 85 6.59 12.39 24.01
CA ARG A 85 6.06 13.61 24.63
C ARG A 85 5.30 13.34 25.93
N HIS A 86 4.68 12.17 26.07
CA HIS A 86 3.68 11.93 27.11
C HIS A 86 3.68 10.53 27.76
N GLY A 87 4.51 9.60 27.29
CA GLY A 87 4.50 8.22 27.77
C GLY A 87 3.25 7.41 27.38
N GLU A 88 2.44 7.89 26.44
CA GLU A 88 1.22 7.19 26.02
C GLU A 88 1.56 6.10 24.99
N ARG A 89 1.25 4.83 25.32
CA ARG A 89 1.55 3.65 24.49
C ARG A 89 0.37 3.16 23.66
N THR A 90 -0.82 3.64 23.96
CA THR A 90 -2.07 3.15 23.37
C THR A 90 -2.65 4.21 22.46
N HIS A 91 -3.71 3.87 21.72
CA HIS A 91 -4.50 4.81 20.93
C HIS A 91 -5.39 5.73 21.80
N GLY A 92 -4.82 6.28 22.86
CA GLY A 92 -5.47 7.13 23.84
C GLY A 92 -5.70 8.57 23.36
N PRO A 93 -6.19 9.46 24.23
CA PRO A 93 -6.53 10.84 23.87
C PRO A 93 -5.34 11.65 23.33
N LEU A 94 -4.11 11.42 23.83
CA LEU A 94 -2.92 12.18 23.43
C LEU A 94 -2.44 11.72 22.05
N TRP A 95 -2.44 10.42 21.80
CA TRP A 95 -2.20 9.84 20.48
C TRP A 95 -3.20 10.38 19.46
N LYS A 96 -4.51 10.38 19.78
CA LYS A 96 -5.53 10.95 18.87
C LYS A 96 -5.34 12.45 18.63
N ARG A 97 -4.83 13.19 19.61
CA ARG A 97 -4.50 14.62 19.45
C ARG A 97 -3.34 14.78 18.48
N ILE A 98 -2.26 14.02 18.70
CA ILE A 98 -1.07 14.03 17.85
C ILE A 98 -1.40 13.60 16.42
N CYS A 99 -2.23 12.58 16.22
CA CYS A 99 -2.70 12.21 14.88
C CYS A 99 -3.27 13.41 14.14
N ARG A 100 -4.16 14.17 14.77
CA ARG A 100 -4.75 15.37 14.15
C ARG A 100 -3.71 16.47 13.90
N GLU A 101 -2.77 16.64 14.83
CA GLU A 101 -1.67 17.61 14.71
C GLU A 101 -0.79 17.33 13.47
N ILE A 102 -0.43 16.07 13.25
CA ILE A 102 0.49 15.68 12.16
C ILE A 102 -0.21 15.27 10.87
N GLY A 103 -1.55 15.34 10.83
CA GLY A 103 -2.36 15.01 9.65
C GLY A 103 -2.67 13.52 9.44
N ALA A 104 -2.51 12.68 10.47
CA ALA A 104 -2.97 11.29 10.46
C ALA A 104 -4.46 11.16 10.83
N VAL A 105 -5.12 10.12 10.33
CA VAL A 105 -6.48 9.77 10.75
C VAL A 105 -6.45 9.16 12.17
N PRO A 106 -7.18 9.72 13.16
CA PRO A 106 -7.14 9.26 14.55
C PRO A 106 -8.00 8.01 14.77
N ARG A 107 -7.74 6.96 13.99
CA ARG A 107 -8.44 5.67 14.02
C ARG A 107 -7.46 4.55 14.39
N ALA A 108 -7.78 3.79 15.42
CA ALA A 108 -6.91 2.70 15.91
C ALA A 108 -6.88 1.49 14.97
N ALA A 109 -7.98 1.23 14.27
CA ALA A 109 -8.12 0.08 13.39
C ALA A 109 -8.09 0.52 11.93
N ALA A 110 -7.28 -0.18 11.14
CA ALA A 110 -7.31 -0.09 9.69
C ALA A 110 -8.68 -0.54 9.14
N ARG A 111 -8.96 -0.16 7.88
CA ARG A 111 -10.08 -0.77 7.14
C ARG A 111 -9.87 -2.28 7.03
N GLN A 112 -10.96 -3.04 7.04
CA GLN A 112 -10.91 -4.52 7.00
C GLN A 112 -10.12 -5.06 5.79
N ASP A 113 -9.99 -4.29 4.73
CA ASP A 113 -9.34 -4.65 3.49
C ASP A 113 -8.02 -3.89 3.24
N ALA A 114 -7.49 -3.17 4.23
CA ALA A 114 -6.22 -2.47 4.13
C ALA A 114 -5.04 -3.44 3.93
N ILE A 115 -5.10 -4.64 4.54
CA ILE A 115 -4.22 -5.76 4.19
C ILE A 115 -5.01 -6.74 3.35
N ARG A 116 -5.28 -6.29 2.15
CA ARG A 116 -5.45 -7.20 1.04
C ARG A 116 -4.09 -7.88 0.84
N VAL A 117 -3.82 -9.06 1.42
CA VAL A 117 -2.78 -9.95 0.85
C VAL A 117 -3.33 -10.38 -0.50
N THR A 118 -3.25 -9.47 -1.45
CA THR A 118 -3.73 -9.65 -2.79
C THR A 118 -2.51 -9.65 -3.66
N THR A 119 -1.77 -10.74 -3.57
CA THR A 119 -1.14 -11.19 -4.79
C THR A 119 -2.30 -11.47 -5.74
N TYR A 120 -2.60 -10.51 -6.61
CA TYR A 120 -3.29 -10.87 -7.84
C TYR A 120 -2.48 -12.02 -8.42
N LYS A 121 -3.17 -13.11 -8.72
CA LYS A 121 -2.54 -14.28 -9.35
C LYS A 121 -2.76 -14.23 -10.85
N TYR A 122 -3.67 -13.38 -11.31
CA TYR A 122 -4.03 -13.26 -12.71
C TYR A 122 -4.29 -11.82 -13.11
N ILE A 123 -3.90 -11.46 -14.34
CA ILE A 123 -4.30 -10.24 -15.02
C ILE A 123 -5.12 -10.59 -16.25
N LEU A 124 -6.09 -9.74 -16.55
CA LEU A 124 -6.82 -9.75 -17.81
C LEU A 124 -6.29 -8.60 -18.66
N ARG A 125 -5.84 -8.91 -19.87
CA ARG A 125 -5.29 -7.91 -20.81
C ARG A 125 -5.92 -8.03 -22.19
N LEU A 126 -5.88 -6.94 -22.96
CA LEU A 126 -6.11 -6.98 -24.41
C LEU A 126 -4.86 -7.49 -25.12
N LYS A 127 -5.02 -8.50 -25.97
CA LYS A 127 -3.91 -9.08 -26.77
C LYS A 127 -3.32 -8.09 -27.76
N THR A 128 -4.16 -7.19 -28.27
CA THR A 128 -3.79 -6.24 -29.35
C THR A 128 -2.96 -5.08 -28.84
N THR A 129 -3.29 -4.55 -27.66
CA THR A 129 -2.62 -3.36 -27.09
C THR A 129 -1.73 -3.67 -25.90
N GLY A 130 -1.91 -4.82 -25.25
CA GLY A 130 -1.29 -5.12 -23.95
C GLY A 130 -1.96 -4.43 -22.76
N GLU A 131 -3.00 -3.62 -22.98
CA GLU A 131 -3.74 -2.90 -21.94
C GLU A 131 -4.26 -3.86 -20.85
N ILE A 132 -3.90 -3.62 -19.59
CA ILE A 132 -4.42 -4.37 -18.44
C ILE A 132 -5.79 -3.82 -18.06
N VAL A 133 -6.82 -4.65 -18.19
CA VAL A 133 -8.22 -4.25 -17.99
C VAL A 133 -8.77 -4.66 -16.62
N ALA A 134 -8.19 -5.69 -16.00
CA ALA A 134 -8.57 -6.14 -14.66
C ALA A 134 -7.48 -7.02 -14.04
N LYS A 135 -7.49 -7.12 -12.70
CA LYS A 135 -6.60 -8.00 -11.92
C LYS A 135 -7.46 -8.93 -11.02
N TYR A 136 -7.07 -10.20 -10.86
CA TYR A 136 -7.83 -11.21 -10.11
C TYR A 136 -6.94 -12.02 -9.14
N HIS A 137 -7.44 -12.32 -7.93
CA HIS A 137 -6.74 -13.17 -6.95
C HIS A 137 -6.85 -14.67 -7.25
N ARG A 138 -7.88 -15.07 -7.99
CA ARG A 138 -8.18 -16.43 -8.40
C ARG A 138 -8.54 -16.42 -9.87
N ARG A 139 -8.37 -17.54 -10.55
CA ARG A 139 -8.75 -17.66 -11.96
C ARG A 139 -10.27 -17.41 -12.07
N PRO A 140 -10.73 -16.36 -12.75
CA PRO A 140 -12.16 -16.08 -12.85
C PRO A 140 -12.88 -17.18 -13.62
N ALA A 141 -14.10 -17.51 -13.20
CA ALA A 141 -14.89 -18.58 -13.82
C ALA A 141 -15.20 -18.33 -15.30
N PHE A 142 -15.29 -17.06 -15.73
CA PHE A 142 -15.50 -16.68 -17.12
C PHE A 142 -14.27 -16.93 -18.01
N ALA A 143 -13.09 -17.22 -17.45
CA ALA A 143 -11.85 -17.36 -18.20
C ALA A 143 -11.93 -18.42 -19.32
N LYS A 144 -12.77 -19.45 -19.15
CA LYS A 144 -13.05 -20.48 -20.16
C LYS A 144 -13.81 -19.93 -21.40
N HIS A 145 -14.41 -18.75 -21.30
CA HIS A 145 -15.21 -18.13 -22.35
C HIS A 145 -14.57 -16.89 -22.97
N LEU A 146 -13.30 -16.57 -22.65
CA LEU A 146 -12.62 -15.36 -23.12
C LEU A 146 -12.71 -15.12 -24.64
N LYS A 147 -12.67 -16.19 -25.44
CA LYS A 147 -12.81 -16.11 -26.90
C LYS A 147 -14.15 -15.53 -27.38
N ARG A 148 -15.18 -15.51 -26.52
CA ARG A 148 -16.54 -15.02 -26.82
C ARG A 148 -16.87 -13.72 -26.08
N LEU A 149 -15.92 -13.15 -25.36
CA LEU A 149 -16.14 -11.95 -24.56
C LEU A 149 -15.52 -10.73 -25.25
N ALA A 150 -16.19 -9.60 -25.11
CA ALA A 150 -15.70 -8.27 -25.41
C ALA A 150 -15.82 -7.41 -24.13
N LEU A 151 -15.01 -6.36 -24.03
CA LEU A 151 -15.19 -5.34 -23.00
C LEU A 151 -16.51 -4.60 -23.23
N LYS A 152 -17.13 -4.18 -22.12
CA LYS A 152 -18.37 -3.41 -22.16
C LYS A 152 -18.14 -2.13 -22.98
N ASN A 153 -19.06 -1.82 -23.89
CA ASN A 153 -19.00 -0.67 -24.82
C ASN A 153 -17.81 -0.69 -25.80
N ARG A 154 -17.11 -1.81 -25.93
CA ARG A 154 -15.96 -1.99 -26.83
C ARG A 154 -16.09 -3.31 -27.61
N PRO A 155 -17.12 -3.46 -28.48
CA PRO A 155 -17.39 -4.71 -29.21
C PRO A 155 -16.23 -5.16 -30.11
N GLU A 156 -15.39 -4.22 -30.56
CA GLU A 156 -14.18 -4.48 -31.34
C GLU A 156 -13.18 -5.39 -30.62
N THR A 157 -13.27 -5.49 -29.29
CA THR A 157 -12.39 -6.33 -28.46
C THR A 157 -12.83 -7.79 -28.37
N LEU A 158 -13.87 -8.19 -29.10
CA LEU A 158 -14.40 -9.55 -29.07
C LEU A 158 -13.31 -10.61 -29.32
N GLY A 159 -13.11 -11.50 -28.35
CA GLY A 159 -12.13 -12.58 -28.43
C GLY A 159 -10.67 -12.14 -28.28
N GLN A 160 -10.43 -10.85 -28.05
CA GLN A 160 -9.10 -10.26 -27.89
C GLN A 160 -8.62 -10.22 -26.43
N LEU A 161 -9.38 -10.77 -25.49
CA LEU A 161 -8.99 -10.83 -24.08
C LEU A 161 -8.10 -12.05 -23.78
N ALA A 162 -7.05 -11.85 -22.99
CA ALA A 162 -6.17 -12.90 -22.47
C ALA A 162 -6.08 -12.79 -20.95
N LEU A 163 -6.18 -13.94 -20.27
CA LEU A 163 -5.94 -14.04 -18.83
C LEU A 163 -4.60 -14.73 -18.60
N GLU A 164 -3.70 -14.07 -17.89
CA GLU A 164 -2.33 -14.53 -17.66
C GLU A 164 -1.98 -14.51 -16.18
N PRO A 165 -1.07 -15.36 -15.69
CA PRO A 165 -0.54 -15.25 -14.35
C PRO A 165 0.03 -13.85 -14.09
N TYR A 166 -0.21 -13.30 -12.91
CA TYR A 166 0.44 -12.06 -12.50
C TYR A 166 1.80 -12.42 -11.91
N GLU A 167 2.83 -12.24 -12.71
CA GLU A 167 4.21 -12.34 -12.24
C GLU A 167 4.47 -11.11 -11.34
N ASN A 168 4.71 -11.36 -10.06
CA ASN A 168 5.17 -10.32 -9.16
C ASN A 168 6.70 -10.25 -9.33
N GLU A 169 7.20 -9.25 -10.04
CA GLU A 169 8.60 -8.81 -9.89
C GLU A 169 8.78 -8.11 -8.52
#